data_AF-A0A2X0K3N3-F1
#
_entry.id   AF-A0A2X0K3N3-F1
#
_cell.length_a   1.000
_cell.length_b   1.000
_cell.length_c   1.000
_cell.angle_alpha   90.00
_cell.angle_beta   90.00
_cell.angle_gamma   90.00
#
_symmetry.space_group_name_H-M   'P 1'
#
loop_
_entity.id
_entity.type
_entity.pdbx_description
1 polymer ?
#
loop_
_entity_poly.entity_id
_entity_poly.type
_entity_poly.pdbx_seq_one_letter_code
_entity_poly.pdbx_strand_id
1 'polypeptide(L)'
;MVVTDTWGKMVHLIPLPADADSELVAEKYYATVFRLHGMPSAIVSDRKDCTVLRMSTAAHPETDGSSENRIKMVTQPCGSWSRQTRGLASRLVEAEFALNSSVAVSTSLSAFEATYGYLPRRWPSDSWSVSDVPRAEAFARIRQLRNLDVTDAIIGARLNQSHQANKHRRPDDPAFRTGSYVYLSTKNLAVPDGMKSKLLPRYIGPFRIRAAIPATSSYDLELPPAMSRVHNRFHARLLRPCFFFVEDVADAADNSAIPERIVRDRRNARGARSFLVRWVGRNDTDDTWMSEQSIRLDHPSVLDAYLARLDRSNRRSPHGRLPSGGTVSG
;
A
#
# COMPACT_ATOMS: atom_id res chain seq x y z
N MET A 1 -30.75 -0.22 -12.97
CA MET A 1 -30.36 0.42 -11.69
C MET A 1 -30.01 -0.66 -10.67
N VAL A 2 -28.98 -0.41 -9.87
CA VAL A 2 -28.60 -1.27 -8.73
C VAL A 2 -28.70 -0.41 -7.49
N VAL A 3 -29.49 -0.84 -6.51
CA VAL A 3 -29.60 -0.18 -5.21
C VAL A 3 -28.97 -1.10 -4.18
N THR A 4 -28.08 -0.58 -3.35
CA THR A 4 -27.42 -1.36 -2.29
C THR A 4 -27.63 -0.67 -0.96
N ASP A 5 -28.11 -1.41 0.03
CA ASP A 5 -28.14 -0.92 1.40
C ASP A 5 -26.72 -0.87 1.99
N THR A 6 -26.42 0.20 2.73
CA THR A 6 -25.08 0.41 3.27
C THR A 6 -24.81 -0.42 4.51
N TRP A 7 -25.85 -0.85 5.24
CA TRP A 7 -25.69 -1.59 6.50
C TRP A 7 -25.80 -3.10 6.32
N GLY A 8 -26.99 -3.62 5.99
CA GLY A 8 -27.30 -5.02 5.75
C GLY A 8 -26.77 -5.53 4.41
N LYS A 9 -26.26 -4.63 3.56
CA LYS A 9 -25.66 -4.94 2.24
C LYS A 9 -26.62 -5.66 1.28
N MET A 10 -27.92 -5.49 1.49
CA MET A 10 -28.95 -5.99 0.59
C MET A 10 -28.87 -5.27 -0.75
N VAL A 11 -29.11 -5.99 -1.84
CA VAL A 11 -29.06 -5.48 -3.21
C VAL A 11 -30.45 -5.62 -3.83
N HIS A 12 -30.86 -4.59 -4.56
CA HIS A 12 -32.02 -4.62 -5.46
C HIS A 12 -31.59 -4.36 -6.90
N LEU A 13 -32.01 -5.23 -7.81
CA LEU A 13 -31.69 -5.16 -9.24
C LEU A 13 -32.93 -4.78 -10.04
N ILE A 14 -32.94 -3.55 -10.53
CA ILE A 14 -34.11 -2.97 -11.17
C ILE A 14 -33.79 -2.74 -12.65
N PRO A 15 -34.44 -3.45 -13.59
CA PRO A 15 -34.24 -3.22 -15.02
C PRO A 15 -34.78 -1.84 -15.38
N LEU A 16 -33.97 -1.05 -16.09
CA LEU A 16 -34.35 0.26 -16.62
C LEU A 16 -33.90 0.36 -18.08
N PRO A 17 -34.64 1.09 -18.93
CA PRO A 17 -34.15 1.45 -20.25
C PRO A 17 -32.92 2.38 -20.14
N ALA A 18 -32.12 2.45 -21.21
CA ALA A 18 -30.86 3.20 -21.20
C ALA A 18 -31.06 4.72 -21.04
N ASP A 19 -32.19 5.21 -21.54
CA ASP A 19 -32.68 6.59 -21.55
C ASP A 19 -33.72 6.86 -20.44
N ALA A 20 -33.73 6.06 -19.37
CA ALA A 20 -34.67 6.23 -18.26
C ALA A 20 -34.55 7.64 -17.64
N ASP A 21 -35.68 8.36 -17.62
CA ASP A 21 -35.81 9.64 -16.93
C ASP A 21 -35.86 9.47 -15.41
N SER A 22 -35.51 10.54 -14.71
CA SER A 22 -35.57 10.72 -13.26
C SER A 22 -36.92 10.33 -12.64
N GLU A 23 -38.04 10.68 -13.28
CA GLU A 23 -39.38 10.31 -12.81
C GLU A 23 -39.57 8.78 -12.82
N LEU A 24 -39.22 8.12 -13.94
CA LEU A 24 -39.29 6.66 -14.06
C LEU A 24 -38.35 5.96 -13.06
N VAL A 25 -37.16 6.52 -12.84
CA VAL A 25 -36.22 6.01 -11.82
C VAL A 25 -36.84 6.08 -10.43
N ALA A 26 -37.43 7.22 -10.07
CA ALA A 26 -38.08 7.43 -8.79
C ALA A 26 -39.29 6.50 -8.59
N GLU A 27 -40.12 6.35 -9.62
CA GLU A 27 -41.27 5.43 -9.62
C GLU A 27 -40.81 3.98 -9.38
N LYS A 28 -39.80 3.51 -10.12
CA LYS A 28 -39.29 2.14 -9.96
C LYS A 28 -38.59 1.93 -8.61
N TYR A 29 -37.90 2.94 -8.10
CA TYR A 29 -37.35 2.93 -6.76
C TYR A 29 -38.46 2.77 -5.72
N TYR A 30 -39.51 3.59 -5.82
CA TYR A 30 -40.65 3.56 -4.90
C TYR A 30 -41.35 2.18 -4.90
N ALA A 31 -41.66 1.67 -6.08
CA ALA A 31 -42.35 0.38 -6.25
C ALA A 31 -41.55 -0.83 -5.73
N THR A 32 -40.22 -0.75 -5.78
CA THR A 32 -39.35 -1.90 -5.48
C THR A 32 -38.70 -1.82 -4.10
N VAL A 33 -38.05 -0.68 -3.80
CA VAL A 33 -37.22 -0.51 -2.60
C VAL A 33 -38.04 0.07 -1.46
N PHE A 34 -38.73 1.19 -1.67
CA PHE A 34 -39.55 1.82 -0.62
C PHE A 34 -40.64 0.87 -0.12
N ARG A 35 -41.25 0.10 -1.02
CA ARG A 35 -42.22 -0.95 -0.65
C ARG A 35 -41.70 -1.93 0.40
N LEU A 36 -40.40 -2.24 0.40
CA LEU A 36 -39.80 -3.23 1.29
C LEU A 36 -39.19 -2.60 2.54
N HIS A 37 -38.57 -1.42 2.40
CA HIS A 37 -37.70 -0.85 3.43
C HIS A 37 -38.12 0.54 3.93
N GLY A 38 -39.10 1.16 3.29
CA GLY A 38 -39.48 2.55 3.56
C GLY A 38 -38.49 3.57 2.99
N MET A 39 -38.57 4.81 3.49
CA MET A 39 -37.71 5.92 3.05
C MET A 39 -36.37 5.87 3.79
N PRO A 40 -35.24 5.83 3.06
CA PRO A 40 -33.93 5.85 3.71
C PRO A 40 -33.62 7.24 4.27
N SER A 41 -32.74 7.30 5.28
CA SER A 41 -32.24 8.57 5.82
C SER A 41 -31.34 9.32 4.84
N ALA A 42 -30.69 8.61 3.92
CA ALA A 42 -29.85 9.16 2.86
C ALA A 42 -29.74 8.16 1.70
N ILE A 43 -29.64 8.67 0.48
CA ILE A 43 -29.27 7.96 -0.73
C ILE A 43 -27.93 8.53 -1.21
N VAL A 44 -27.10 7.75 -1.87
CA VAL A 44 -25.86 8.24 -2.47
C VAL A 44 -25.89 7.79 -3.92
N SER A 45 -25.69 8.72 -4.85
CA SER A 45 -25.71 8.49 -6.28
C SER A 45 -24.57 9.26 -6.93
N ASP A 46 -23.86 8.61 -7.85
CA ASP A 46 -22.76 9.22 -8.61
C ASP A 46 -23.23 10.31 -9.58
N ARG A 47 -24.53 10.36 -9.88
CA ARG A 47 -25.11 11.37 -10.77
C ARG A 47 -25.62 12.56 -9.96
N LYS A 48 -25.15 13.75 -10.34
CA LYS A 48 -25.20 15.04 -9.63
C LYS A 48 -26.57 15.64 -9.30
N ASP A 49 -27.68 15.06 -9.76
CA ASP A 49 -28.99 15.66 -9.54
C ASP A 49 -29.99 14.61 -9.08
N CYS A 50 -30.28 14.59 -7.78
CA CYS A 50 -31.57 14.22 -7.17
C CYS A 50 -31.49 14.39 -5.64
N THR A 51 -31.88 15.58 -5.20
CA THR A 51 -32.47 15.96 -3.88
C THR A 51 -31.92 15.34 -2.58
N VAL A 52 -31.29 16.22 -1.78
CA VAL A 52 -30.87 16.07 -0.36
C VAL A 52 -29.95 14.89 -0.07
N LEU A 53 -28.89 14.73 -0.86
CA LEU A 53 -27.89 13.68 -0.68
C LEU A 53 -26.52 14.31 -0.48
N ARG A 54 -25.82 13.88 0.58
CA ARG A 54 -24.40 14.21 0.76
C ARG A 54 -23.68 13.73 -0.49
N MET A 55 -23.33 14.66 -1.36
CA MET A 55 -22.54 14.37 -2.54
C MET A 55 -21.25 13.71 -2.09
N SER A 56 -20.99 12.49 -2.56
CA SER A 56 -19.67 11.90 -2.49
C SER A 56 -18.71 12.88 -3.17
N THR A 57 -17.79 13.45 -2.39
CA THR A 57 -16.73 14.32 -2.90
C THR A 57 -15.97 13.57 -3.99
N ALA A 58 -15.89 14.18 -5.18
CA ALA A 58 -15.45 13.62 -6.45
C ALA A 58 -13.98 13.15 -6.54
N ALA A 59 -13.36 12.71 -5.43
CA ALA A 59 -11.96 12.32 -5.38
C ALA A 59 -11.63 11.25 -4.33
N HIS A 60 -12.59 10.43 -3.89
CA HIS A 60 -12.30 9.32 -2.95
C HIS A 60 -12.99 7.99 -3.35
N PRO A 61 -12.35 7.16 -4.19
CA PRO A 61 -12.92 5.89 -4.68
C PRO A 61 -13.06 4.79 -3.63
N GLU A 62 -12.65 5.01 -2.39
CA GLU A 62 -12.56 3.95 -1.39
C GLU A 62 -13.91 3.65 -0.73
N THR A 63 -14.85 4.61 -0.75
CA THR A 63 -16.19 4.46 -0.15
C THR A 63 -17.19 3.69 -1.03
N ASP A 64 -16.98 3.64 -2.36
CA ASP A 64 -17.85 2.95 -3.33
C ASP A 64 -17.38 1.54 -3.72
N GLY A 65 -16.30 1.04 -3.14
CA GLY A 65 -15.79 -0.30 -3.46
C GLY A 65 -16.80 -1.44 -3.20
N SER A 66 -17.74 -1.26 -2.27
CA SER A 66 -18.75 -2.28 -1.94
C SER A 66 -19.86 -2.36 -2.99
N SER A 67 -20.38 -1.23 -3.44
CA SER A 67 -21.38 -1.14 -4.51
C SER A 67 -20.77 -1.57 -5.85
N GLU A 68 -19.55 -1.12 -6.15
CA GLU A 68 -18.83 -1.53 -7.37
C GLU A 68 -18.56 -3.03 -7.44
N ASN A 69 -18.11 -3.65 -6.35
CA ASN A 69 -17.86 -5.09 -6.33
C ASN A 69 -19.16 -5.88 -6.52
N ARG A 70 -20.27 -5.41 -5.94
CA ARG A 70 -21.61 -6.00 -6.13
C ARG A 70 -22.12 -5.83 -7.56
N ILE A 71 -21.95 -4.65 -8.15
CA ILE A 71 -22.25 -4.40 -9.55
C ILE A 71 -21.46 -5.36 -10.46
N LYS A 72 -20.15 -5.53 -10.21
CA LYS A 72 -19.29 -6.47 -10.96
C LYS A 72 -19.74 -7.93 -10.82
N MET A 73 -20.24 -8.35 -9.66
CA MET A 73 -20.81 -9.69 -9.47
C MET A 73 -22.06 -9.95 -10.33
N VAL A 74 -22.82 -8.90 -10.67
CA VAL A 74 -24.00 -9.00 -11.54
C VAL A 74 -23.62 -8.89 -13.02
N THR A 75 -22.72 -7.97 -13.36
CA THR A 75 -22.36 -7.70 -14.77
C THR A 75 -21.43 -8.74 -15.38
N GLN A 76 -20.56 -9.40 -14.62
CA GLN A 76 -19.67 -10.42 -15.20
C GLN A 76 -20.41 -11.66 -15.72
N PRO A 77 -21.36 -12.24 -14.97
CA PRO A 77 -22.23 -13.31 -15.48
C PRO A 77 -23.18 -12.86 -16.61
N CYS A 78 -23.56 -11.58 -16.62
CA CYS A 78 -24.49 -11.02 -17.60
C CYS A 78 -24.06 -11.25 -19.06
N GLY A 79 -22.76 -11.24 -19.36
CA GLY A 79 -22.26 -11.51 -20.71
C GLY A 79 -22.57 -12.93 -21.23
N SER A 80 -22.77 -13.89 -20.33
CA SER A 80 -23.24 -15.24 -20.65
C SER A 80 -24.76 -15.27 -20.77
N TRP A 81 -25.46 -14.67 -19.79
CA TRP A 81 -26.92 -14.64 -19.73
C TRP A 81 -27.58 -13.84 -20.87
N SER A 82 -26.92 -12.79 -21.35
CA SER A 82 -27.42 -11.96 -22.45
C SER A 82 -27.41 -12.67 -23.80
N ARG A 83 -26.63 -13.76 -23.95
CA ARG A 83 -26.60 -14.57 -25.19
C ARG A 83 -27.76 -15.57 -25.26
N GLN A 84 -28.51 -15.75 -24.18
CA GLN A 84 -29.67 -16.63 -24.13
C GLN A 84 -30.95 -15.88 -24.52
N THR A 85 -31.90 -16.61 -25.11
CA THR A 85 -33.11 -16.14 -25.82
C THR A 85 -34.05 -15.19 -25.07
N ARG A 86 -33.88 -14.97 -23.76
CA ARG A 86 -34.75 -14.10 -22.96
C ARG A 86 -34.04 -12.93 -22.26
N GLY A 87 -32.74 -12.73 -22.52
CA GLY A 87 -31.97 -11.59 -22.05
C GLY A 87 -31.77 -11.51 -20.52
N LEU A 88 -30.93 -10.56 -20.09
CA LEU A 88 -30.56 -10.33 -18.68
C LEU A 88 -31.76 -10.03 -17.77
N ALA A 89 -32.69 -9.20 -18.24
CA ALA A 89 -33.83 -8.73 -17.43
C ALA A 89 -34.66 -9.90 -16.87
N SER A 90 -34.76 -11.00 -17.62
CA SER A 90 -35.54 -12.17 -17.22
C SER A 90 -34.92 -13.01 -16.10
N ARG A 91 -33.65 -12.72 -15.74
CA ARG A 91 -32.86 -13.43 -14.70
C ARG A 91 -32.52 -12.54 -13.49
N LEU A 92 -32.95 -11.28 -13.48
CA LEU A 92 -32.60 -10.34 -12.40
C LEU A 92 -33.16 -10.78 -11.04
N VAL A 93 -34.35 -11.39 -11.02
CA VAL A 93 -34.97 -11.88 -9.78
C VAL A 93 -34.12 -12.99 -9.17
N GLU A 94 -33.72 -13.97 -9.97
CA GLU A 94 -32.84 -15.07 -9.53
C GLU A 94 -31.46 -14.54 -9.09
N ALA A 95 -30.91 -13.55 -9.81
CA ALA A 95 -29.62 -12.95 -9.47
C ALA A 95 -29.66 -12.16 -8.17
N GLU A 96 -30.70 -11.35 -7.96
CA GLU A 96 -30.91 -10.61 -6.73
C GLU A 96 -31.06 -11.56 -5.54
N PHE A 97 -31.88 -12.61 -5.69
CA PHE A 97 -32.06 -13.61 -4.64
C PHE A 97 -30.76 -14.32 -4.30
N ALA A 98 -29.99 -14.76 -5.30
CA ALA A 98 -28.72 -15.45 -5.10
C ALA A 98 -27.67 -14.53 -4.43
N LEU A 99 -27.59 -13.26 -4.81
CA LEU A 99 -26.70 -12.29 -4.18
C LEU A 99 -27.05 -12.04 -2.72
N ASN A 100 -28.34 -11.87 -2.42
CA ASN A 100 -28.81 -11.58 -1.07
C ASN A 100 -28.77 -12.80 -0.14
N SER A 101 -28.83 -14.01 -0.70
CA SER A 101 -28.66 -15.28 0.02
C SER A 101 -27.19 -15.64 0.26
N SER A 102 -26.27 -15.01 -0.47
CA SER A 102 -24.86 -15.33 -0.36
C SER A 102 -24.26 -14.73 0.91
N VAL A 103 -23.67 -15.58 1.75
CA VAL A 103 -22.95 -15.16 2.96
C VAL A 103 -21.75 -14.29 2.57
N ALA A 104 -21.59 -13.16 3.26
CA ALA A 104 -20.42 -12.31 3.13
C ALA A 104 -19.38 -12.69 4.19
N VAL A 105 -18.11 -12.82 3.77
CA VAL A 105 -17.00 -13.24 4.64
C VAL A 105 -16.81 -12.29 5.82
N SER A 106 -17.00 -10.98 5.62
CA SER A 106 -16.79 -9.97 6.65
C SER A 106 -17.85 -9.96 7.75
N THR A 107 -19.08 -10.37 7.45
CA THR A 107 -20.21 -10.32 8.39
C THR A 107 -20.63 -11.70 8.88
N SER A 108 -20.15 -12.79 8.25
CA SER A 108 -20.63 -14.16 8.47
C SER A 108 -22.14 -14.36 8.28
N LEU A 109 -22.82 -13.36 7.71
CA LEU A 109 -24.26 -13.35 7.45
C LEU A 109 -24.51 -13.08 5.97
N SER A 110 -25.60 -13.63 5.46
CA SER A 110 -26.20 -13.20 4.19
C SER A 110 -26.90 -11.84 4.36
N ALA A 111 -27.16 -11.15 3.25
CA ALA A 111 -27.87 -9.87 3.33
C ALA A 111 -29.32 -10.04 3.82
N PHE A 112 -29.95 -11.17 3.50
CA PHE A 112 -31.26 -11.52 4.03
C PHE A 112 -31.26 -11.68 5.55
N GLU A 113 -30.29 -12.41 6.09
CA GLU A 113 -30.16 -12.57 7.54
C GLU A 113 -29.85 -11.24 8.23
N ALA A 114 -28.98 -10.43 7.65
CA ALA A 114 -28.64 -9.12 8.21
C ALA A 114 -29.83 -8.14 8.22
N THR A 115 -30.68 -8.18 7.20
CA THR A 115 -31.77 -7.20 7.02
C THR A 115 -33.09 -7.66 7.64
N TYR A 116 -33.44 -8.95 7.48
CA TYR A 116 -34.72 -9.50 7.94
C TYR A 116 -34.60 -10.45 9.13
N GLY A 117 -33.38 -10.83 9.53
CA GLY A 117 -33.14 -11.77 10.63
C GLY A 117 -33.33 -13.25 10.25
N TYR A 118 -33.63 -13.56 8.99
CA TYR A 118 -33.76 -14.93 8.51
C TYR A 118 -33.36 -15.04 7.03
N LEU A 119 -33.01 -16.25 6.60
CA LEU A 119 -32.78 -16.57 5.19
C LEU A 119 -34.07 -17.12 4.56
N PRO A 120 -34.69 -16.41 3.59
CA PRO A 120 -35.84 -16.91 2.86
C PRO A 120 -35.56 -18.25 2.17
N ARG A 121 -36.57 -19.11 2.13
CA ARG A 121 -36.46 -20.41 1.45
C ARG A 121 -36.26 -20.21 -0.06
N ARG A 122 -35.33 -20.98 -0.62
CA ARG A 122 -35.08 -21.00 -2.05
C ARG A 122 -36.23 -21.68 -2.79
N TRP A 123 -36.60 -21.14 -3.95
CA TRP A 123 -37.63 -21.69 -4.80
C TRP A 123 -37.05 -22.52 -5.97
N PRO A 124 -37.61 -23.70 -6.27
CA PRO A 124 -38.60 -24.48 -5.49
C PRO A 124 -37.95 -25.19 -4.29
N SER A 125 -38.74 -25.49 -3.25
CA SER A 125 -38.29 -26.32 -2.13
C SER A 125 -38.46 -27.82 -2.44
N ASP A 126 -37.64 -28.69 -1.86
CA ASP A 126 -37.74 -30.15 -2.03
C ASP A 126 -39.11 -30.74 -1.60
N SER A 127 -39.87 -30.01 -0.78
CA SER A 127 -41.21 -30.37 -0.31
C SER A 127 -42.36 -29.99 -1.26
N TRP A 128 -42.06 -29.51 -2.47
CA TRP A 128 -43.10 -29.12 -3.42
C TRP A 128 -43.57 -30.33 -4.23
N SER A 129 -44.82 -30.75 -4.02
CA SER A 129 -45.48 -31.74 -4.86
C SER A 129 -45.69 -31.17 -6.26
N VAL A 130 -45.43 -31.98 -7.29
CA VAL A 130 -45.71 -31.64 -8.68
C VAL A 130 -47.16 -31.16 -8.80
N SER A 131 -47.35 -29.96 -9.34
CA SER A 131 -48.68 -29.42 -9.59
C SER A 131 -49.31 -30.17 -10.76
N ASP A 132 -50.59 -30.54 -10.65
CA ASP A 132 -51.37 -31.12 -11.74
C ASP A 132 -51.56 -30.18 -12.95
N VAL A 133 -51.01 -28.95 -12.88
CA VAL A 133 -51.07 -27.94 -13.94
C VAL A 133 -49.72 -27.90 -14.68
N PRO A 134 -49.63 -28.47 -15.90
CA PRO A 134 -48.36 -28.61 -16.63
C PRO A 134 -47.63 -27.29 -16.89
N ARG A 135 -48.39 -26.19 -17.09
CA ARG A 135 -47.81 -24.85 -17.29
C ARG A 135 -47.14 -24.31 -16.03
N ALA A 136 -47.73 -24.56 -14.86
CA ALA A 136 -47.18 -24.12 -13.58
C ALA A 136 -45.91 -24.91 -13.24
N GLU A 137 -45.93 -26.23 -13.49
CA GLU A 137 -44.77 -27.09 -13.33
C GLU A 137 -43.61 -26.68 -14.25
N ALA A 138 -43.89 -26.46 -15.54
CA ALA A 138 -42.87 -26.00 -16.49
C ALA A 138 -42.27 -24.65 -16.06
N PHE A 139 -43.09 -23.71 -15.57
CA PHE A 139 -42.62 -22.44 -15.03
C PHE A 139 -41.70 -22.64 -13.82
N ALA A 140 -42.11 -23.46 -12.85
CA ALA A 140 -41.32 -23.73 -11.65
C ALA A 140 -39.97 -24.39 -11.99
N ARG A 141 -39.98 -25.38 -12.88
CA ARG A 141 -38.77 -26.07 -13.34
C ARG A 141 -37.81 -25.14 -14.08
N ILE A 142 -38.31 -24.26 -14.95
CA ILE A 142 -37.49 -23.25 -15.62
C ILE A 142 -36.84 -22.30 -14.61
N ARG A 143 -37.58 -21.85 -13.58
CA ARG A 143 -37.04 -20.97 -12.54
C ARG A 143 -36.01 -21.69 -11.67
N GLN A 144 -36.21 -22.97 -11.36
CA GLN A 144 -35.24 -23.79 -10.63
C GLN A 144 -33.89 -23.86 -11.36
N LEU A 145 -33.92 -24.23 -12.64
CA LEU A 145 -32.70 -24.32 -13.45
C LEU A 145 -31.99 -22.97 -13.54
N ARG A 146 -32.73 -21.87 -13.72
CA ARG A 146 -32.15 -20.52 -13.72
C ARG A 146 -31.53 -20.16 -12.38
N ASN A 147 -32.18 -20.48 -11.26
CA ASN A 147 -31.64 -20.22 -9.93
C ASN A 147 -30.29 -20.93 -9.72
N LEU A 148 -30.15 -22.16 -10.23
CA LEU A 148 -28.89 -22.91 -10.20
C LEU A 148 -27.84 -22.24 -11.10
N ASP A 149 -28.15 -22.07 -12.39
CA ASP A 149 -27.27 -21.41 -13.38
C ASP A 149 -26.72 -20.07 -12.86
N VAL A 150 -27.60 -19.26 -12.27
CA VAL A 150 -27.26 -17.92 -11.80
C VAL A 150 -26.34 -17.98 -10.59
N THR A 151 -26.60 -18.92 -9.68
CA THR A 151 -25.77 -19.11 -8.49
C THR A 151 -24.38 -19.60 -8.86
N ASP A 152 -24.28 -20.58 -9.76
CA ASP A 152 -23.01 -21.09 -10.25
C ASP A 152 -22.21 -19.98 -10.93
N ALA A 153 -22.86 -19.14 -11.73
CA ALA A 153 -22.18 -18.03 -12.38
C ALA A 153 -21.74 -16.93 -11.38
N ILE A 154 -22.50 -16.65 -10.33
CA ILE A 154 -22.08 -15.73 -9.25
C ILE A 154 -20.90 -16.31 -8.47
N ILE A 155 -20.92 -17.61 -8.14
CA ILE A 155 -19.81 -18.31 -7.49
C ILE A 155 -18.56 -18.25 -8.38
N GLY A 156 -18.68 -18.56 -9.67
CA GLY A 156 -17.59 -18.47 -10.63
C GLY A 156 -17.03 -17.04 -10.75
N ALA A 157 -17.90 -16.02 -10.78
CA ALA A 157 -17.47 -14.63 -10.79
C ALA A 157 -16.71 -14.26 -9.49
N ARG A 158 -17.17 -14.72 -8.32
CA ARG A 158 -16.45 -14.52 -7.04
C ARG A 158 -15.10 -15.21 -7.05
N LEU A 159 -15.02 -16.46 -7.51
CA LEU A 159 -13.76 -17.19 -7.63
C LEU A 159 -12.79 -16.45 -8.55
N ASN A 160 -13.24 -16.03 -9.72
CA ASN A 160 -12.42 -15.26 -10.66
C ASN A 160 -11.97 -13.93 -10.06
N GLN A 161 -12.85 -13.16 -9.43
CA GLN A 161 -12.49 -11.91 -8.76
C GLN A 161 -11.47 -12.14 -7.65
N SER A 162 -11.66 -13.17 -6.82
CA SER A 162 -10.71 -13.54 -5.78
C SER A 162 -9.36 -13.97 -6.37
N HIS A 163 -9.38 -14.74 -7.46
CA HIS A 163 -8.17 -15.17 -8.15
C HIS A 163 -7.44 -13.97 -8.77
N GLN A 164 -8.13 -13.04 -9.43
CA GLN A 164 -7.51 -11.84 -10.01
C GLN A 164 -6.98 -10.91 -8.91
N ALA A 165 -7.71 -10.74 -7.80
CA ALA A 165 -7.25 -9.98 -6.65
C ALA A 165 -6.00 -10.62 -6.01
N ASN A 166 -5.99 -11.96 -5.89
CA ASN A 166 -4.89 -12.73 -5.32
C ASN A 166 -3.71 -12.90 -6.29
N LYS A 167 -3.90 -12.83 -7.62
CA LYS A 167 -2.84 -12.95 -8.63
C LYS A 167 -1.75 -11.89 -8.48
N HIS A 168 -2.12 -10.73 -7.94
CA HIS A 168 -1.20 -9.63 -7.64
C HIS A 168 -0.82 -9.55 -6.15
N ARG A 169 -1.35 -10.45 -5.33
CA ARG A 169 -0.98 -10.58 -3.92
C ARG A 169 0.33 -11.38 -3.89
N ARG A 170 1.37 -10.80 -3.30
CA ARG A 170 2.63 -11.52 -3.10
C ARG A 170 2.34 -12.67 -2.13
N PRO A 171 2.74 -13.93 -2.43
CA PRO A 171 2.63 -15.04 -1.49
C PRO A 171 3.35 -14.71 -0.17
N ASP A 172 4.41 -13.91 -0.29
CA ASP A 172 5.17 -13.34 0.80
C ASP A 172 5.00 -11.81 0.75
N ASP A 173 3.90 -11.28 1.28
CA ASP A 173 3.98 -9.91 1.80
C ASP A 173 5.09 -9.97 2.86
N PRO A 174 6.21 -9.22 2.71
CA PRO A 174 7.31 -9.31 3.66
C PRO A 174 6.73 -9.10 5.05
N ALA A 175 6.90 -10.07 5.94
CA ALA A 175 6.60 -9.89 7.34
C ALA A 175 7.60 -8.84 7.86
N PHE A 176 7.24 -7.57 7.72
CA PHE A 176 8.10 -6.50 8.14
C PHE A 176 8.20 -6.56 9.66
N ARG A 177 9.42 -6.64 10.18
CA ARG A 177 9.63 -6.72 11.63
C ARG A 177 9.35 -5.36 12.24
N THR A 178 8.72 -5.34 13.41
CA THR A 178 8.67 -4.13 14.24
C THR A 178 10.09 -3.59 14.43
N GLY A 179 10.28 -2.29 14.25
CA GLY A 179 11.59 -1.63 14.29
C GLY A 179 12.32 -1.53 12.95
N SER A 180 11.90 -2.28 11.92
CA SER A 180 12.47 -2.17 10.57
C SER A 180 12.02 -0.88 9.86
N TYR A 181 12.86 -0.40 8.95
CA TYR A 181 12.54 0.77 8.14
C TYR A 181 11.90 0.36 6.82
N VAL A 182 10.88 1.12 6.41
CA VAL A 182 10.15 0.90 5.16
C VAL A 182 9.93 2.21 4.41
N TYR A 183 9.88 2.10 3.09
CA TYR A 183 9.44 3.18 2.23
C TYR A 183 7.91 3.11 2.06
N LEU A 184 7.22 4.23 2.24
CA LEU A 184 5.78 4.37 2.10
C LEU A 184 5.42 4.91 0.71
N SER A 185 4.45 4.30 0.03
CA SER A 185 3.99 4.76 -1.28
C SER A 185 3.16 6.05 -1.18
N THR A 186 3.43 6.99 -2.08
CA THR A 186 2.71 8.28 -2.17
C THR A 186 1.40 8.23 -2.96
N LYS A 187 1.03 7.06 -3.52
CA LYS A 187 -0.13 6.92 -4.42
C LYS A 187 -1.45 7.43 -3.84
N ASN A 188 -1.64 7.31 -2.52
CA ASN A 188 -2.87 7.69 -1.82
C ASN A 188 -2.60 8.71 -0.68
N LEU A 189 -1.43 9.36 -0.68
CA LEU A 189 -1.08 10.31 0.36
C LEU A 189 -1.68 11.69 0.05
N ALA A 190 -2.29 12.33 1.04
CA ALA A 190 -2.71 13.72 0.91
C ALA A 190 -1.48 14.61 0.66
N VAL A 191 -1.45 15.27 -0.50
CA VAL A 191 -0.33 16.14 -0.89
C VAL A 191 -0.42 17.42 -0.06
N PRO A 192 0.69 17.92 0.52
CA PRO A 192 0.72 19.23 1.16
C PRO A 192 0.28 20.33 0.17
N ASP A 193 -0.44 21.34 0.68
CA ASP A 193 -1.00 22.43 -0.12
C ASP A 193 0.08 23.05 -1.03
N GLY A 194 -0.12 22.98 -2.35
CA GLY A 194 0.75 23.59 -3.37
C GLY A 194 1.59 22.64 -4.22
N MET A 195 1.69 21.34 -3.91
CA MET A 195 2.37 20.36 -4.78
C MET A 195 1.39 19.56 -5.65
N LYS A 196 1.78 19.31 -6.91
CA LYS A 196 1.07 18.37 -7.80
C LYS A 196 1.51 16.95 -7.50
N SER A 197 0.57 16.02 -7.29
CA SER A 197 0.82 14.57 -7.04
C SER A 197 1.82 13.93 -8.04
N LYS A 198 1.88 14.44 -9.28
CA LYS A 198 2.82 13.99 -10.33
C LYS A 198 4.30 14.34 -10.09
N LEU A 199 4.60 15.23 -9.13
CA LEU A 199 5.97 15.65 -8.79
C LEU A 199 6.49 15.01 -7.50
N LEU A 200 5.67 14.25 -6.79
CA LEU A 200 6.12 13.52 -5.61
C LEU A 200 6.90 12.26 -6.01
N PRO A 201 7.98 11.94 -5.30
CA PRO A 201 8.59 10.62 -5.39
C PRO A 201 7.54 9.52 -5.18
N ARG A 202 7.61 8.44 -5.95
CA ARG A 202 6.64 7.32 -5.87
C ARG A 202 6.60 6.65 -4.49
N TYR A 203 7.69 6.77 -3.74
CA TYR A 203 7.81 6.34 -2.35
C TYR A 203 8.56 7.42 -1.54
N ILE A 204 8.16 7.60 -0.30
CA ILE A 204 8.75 8.51 0.71
C ILE A 204 9.17 7.72 1.94
N GLY A 205 10.00 8.30 2.79
CA GLY A 205 10.62 7.60 3.92
C GLY A 205 12.12 7.42 3.70
N PRO A 206 12.83 6.73 4.61
CA PRO A 206 12.36 5.66 5.48
C PRO A 206 11.47 6.08 6.65
N PHE A 207 10.51 5.23 6.99
CA PHE A 207 9.77 5.31 8.25
C PHE A 207 9.95 4.02 9.03
N ARG A 208 10.09 4.16 10.35
CA ARG A 208 10.23 3.02 11.26
C ARG A 208 8.86 2.39 11.51
N ILE A 209 8.80 1.07 11.50
CA ILE A 209 7.60 0.34 11.90
C ILE A 209 7.51 0.33 13.43
N ARG A 210 6.50 0.99 13.98
CA ARG A 210 6.21 1.00 15.42
C ARG A 210 5.51 -0.28 15.87
N ALA A 211 4.58 -0.79 15.06
CA ALA A 211 3.83 -2.00 15.38
C ALA A 211 3.40 -2.73 14.10
N ALA A 212 3.41 -4.06 14.15
CA ALA A 212 2.83 -4.92 13.13
C ALA A 212 1.46 -5.44 13.60
N ILE A 213 0.48 -5.47 12.71
CA ILE A 213 -0.87 -6.00 12.94
C ILE A 213 -1.08 -7.15 11.95
N PRO A 214 -0.69 -8.38 12.32
CA PRO A 214 -0.68 -9.52 11.39
C PRO A 214 -2.07 -9.87 10.84
N ALA A 215 -3.13 -9.72 11.64
CA ALA A 215 -4.51 -10.10 11.27
C ALA A 215 -5.03 -9.34 10.03
N THR A 216 -4.59 -8.11 9.81
CA THR A 216 -5.03 -7.26 8.69
C THR A 216 -3.88 -6.84 7.77
N SER A 217 -2.71 -7.49 7.90
CA SER A 217 -1.48 -7.16 7.15
C SER A 217 -1.17 -5.66 7.15
N SER A 218 -1.39 -5.01 8.29
CA SER A 218 -1.25 -3.55 8.46
C SER A 218 -0.13 -3.23 9.44
N TYR A 219 0.52 -2.08 9.26
CA TYR A 219 1.66 -1.65 10.06
C TYR A 219 1.49 -0.18 10.45
N ASP A 220 1.78 0.13 11.72
CA ASP A 220 1.81 1.49 12.22
C ASP A 220 3.23 2.05 12.07
N LEU A 221 3.36 3.20 11.42
CA LEU A 221 4.65 3.86 11.13
C LEU A 221 4.91 5.05 12.05
N GLU A 222 6.18 5.32 12.32
CA GLU A 222 6.62 6.57 12.94
C GLU A 222 6.71 7.66 11.87
N LEU A 223 5.64 8.46 11.75
CA LEU A 223 5.58 9.58 10.81
C LEU A 223 6.14 10.87 11.45
N PRO A 224 6.91 11.68 10.71
CA PRO A 224 7.32 13.02 11.14
C PRO A 224 6.13 13.91 11.52
N PRO A 225 6.30 14.86 12.45
CA PRO A 225 5.26 15.82 12.85
C PRO A 225 4.66 16.62 11.68
N ALA A 226 5.44 16.84 10.62
CA ALA A 226 5.01 17.49 9.39
C ALA A 226 3.90 16.73 8.64
N MET A 227 3.73 15.43 8.91
CA MET A 227 2.69 14.57 8.33
C MET A 227 1.61 14.18 9.35
N SER A 228 1.41 14.99 10.39
CA SER A 228 0.40 14.78 11.44
C SER A 228 -1.05 14.64 10.93
N ARG A 229 -1.35 15.16 9.73
CA ARG A 229 -2.66 14.99 9.07
C ARG A 229 -2.87 13.61 8.44
N VAL A 230 -1.82 12.79 8.32
CA VAL A 230 -1.88 11.45 7.72
C VAL A 230 -1.98 10.40 8.83
N HIS A 231 -2.95 9.49 8.73
CA HIS A 231 -3.02 8.34 9.63
C HIS A 231 -1.75 7.49 9.52
N ASN A 232 -1.22 7.08 10.66
CA ASN A 232 0.05 6.35 10.73
C ASN A 232 -0.06 4.86 10.37
N ARG A 233 -1.26 4.34 10.07
CA ARG A 233 -1.50 2.93 9.77
C ARG A 233 -1.58 2.68 8.26
N PHE A 234 -0.76 1.75 7.76
CA PHE A 234 -0.68 1.43 6.34
C PHE A 234 -0.67 -0.09 6.10
N HIS A 235 -1.36 -0.53 5.05
CA HIS A 235 -1.34 -1.92 4.61
C HIS A 235 0.02 -2.28 3.96
N ALA A 236 0.49 -3.53 4.12
CA ALA A 236 1.76 -4.05 3.62
C ALA A 236 2.07 -3.66 2.15
N ARG A 237 1.04 -3.70 1.30
CA ARG A 237 1.08 -3.34 -0.12
C ARG A 237 1.55 -1.90 -0.41
N LEU A 238 1.36 -0.97 0.54
CA LEU A 238 1.82 0.41 0.42
C LEU A 238 3.27 0.58 0.89
N LEU A 239 3.87 -0.46 1.45
CA LEU A 239 5.21 -0.46 2.01
C LEU A 239 6.18 -1.17 1.07
N ARG A 240 7.42 -0.70 1.07
CA ARG A 240 8.55 -1.42 0.48
C ARG A 240 9.64 -1.61 1.53
N PRO A 241 10.33 -2.76 1.52
CA PRO A 241 11.52 -2.94 2.33
C PRO A 241 12.47 -1.79 2.06
N CYS A 242 12.87 -1.10 3.11
CA CYS A 242 13.98 -0.18 3.02
C CYS A 242 15.23 -0.94 3.44
N PHE A 243 16.05 -1.33 2.47
CA PHE A 243 17.39 -1.83 2.74
C PHE A 243 18.27 -0.64 3.06
N PHE A 244 18.13 -0.09 4.26
CA PHE A 244 19.29 0.55 4.86
C PHE A 244 20.26 -0.58 5.17
N PHE A 245 21.50 -0.47 4.68
CA PHE A 245 22.62 -1.01 5.43
C PHE A 245 22.62 -0.21 6.75
N VAL A 246 21.80 -0.64 7.69
CA VAL A 246 22.03 -0.33 9.09
C VAL A 246 23.13 -1.32 9.43
N GLU A 247 24.38 -0.88 9.39
CA GLU A 247 25.36 -1.46 10.30
C GLU A 247 24.68 -1.42 11.67
N ASP A 248 24.41 -2.59 12.23
CA ASP A 248 23.89 -2.74 13.58
C ASP A 248 24.82 -1.95 14.52
N VAL A 249 24.43 -0.74 14.89
CA VAL A 249 25.06 -0.01 15.98
C VAL A 249 24.30 -0.38 17.25
N ALA A 250 24.56 -1.59 17.73
CA ALA A 250 24.40 -1.94 19.14
C ALA A 250 25.35 -3.10 19.48
N ASP A 251 26.44 -2.67 20.12
CA ASP A 251 27.39 -3.41 20.95
C ASP A 251 28.61 -4.11 20.31
N ALA A 252 29.73 -3.39 20.43
CA ALA A 252 31.10 -3.88 20.58
C ALA A 252 31.84 -4.43 19.33
N ALA A 253 32.22 -3.51 18.43
CA ALA A 253 33.62 -3.22 18.11
C ALA A 253 33.64 -2.24 16.94
N ASP A 254 33.87 -0.98 17.28
CA ASP A 254 34.21 0.07 16.33
C ASP A 254 35.50 -0.34 15.60
N ASN A 255 35.35 -0.94 14.42
CA ASN A 255 36.42 -1.11 13.45
C ASN A 255 36.52 0.15 12.56
N SER A 256 36.07 1.32 13.04
CA SER A 256 36.69 2.57 12.62
C SER A 256 38.16 2.42 12.92
N ALA A 257 38.97 2.23 11.88
CA ALA A 257 40.40 2.26 12.04
C ALA A 257 40.73 3.67 12.57
N ILE A 258 40.99 3.77 13.87
CA ILE A 258 41.36 5.05 14.47
C ILE A 258 42.83 5.27 14.07
N PRO A 259 43.19 6.39 13.43
CA PRO A 259 44.58 6.67 13.16
C PRO A 259 45.32 6.93 14.48
N GLU A 260 46.28 6.07 14.80
CA GLU A 260 47.14 6.19 15.98
C GLU A 260 48.13 7.35 15.79
N ARG A 261 48.80 7.37 14.62
CA ARG A 261 49.79 8.39 14.28
C ARG A 261 50.14 8.40 12.80
N ILE A 262 50.64 9.54 12.33
CA ILE A 262 51.32 9.64 11.03
C ILE A 262 52.78 9.18 11.19
N VAL A 263 53.19 8.25 10.34
CA VAL A 263 54.54 7.66 10.35
C VAL A 263 55.49 8.44 9.45
N ARG A 264 55.05 8.80 8.24
CA ARG A 264 55.83 9.53 7.24
C ARG A 264 54.93 10.40 6.37
N ASP A 265 55.50 11.44 5.79
CA ASP A 265 54.89 12.23 4.72
C ASP A 265 55.65 12.04 3.41
N ARG A 266 54.97 12.28 2.30
CA ARG A 266 55.58 12.36 0.96
C ARG A 266 54.94 13.48 0.18
N ARG A 267 55.72 14.08 -0.71
CA ARG A 267 55.23 15.03 -1.71
C ARG A 267 55.39 14.44 -3.10
N ASN A 268 54.34 14.53 -3.91
CA ASN A 268 54.45 14.18 -5.33
C ASN A 268 55.09 15.35 -6.12
N ALA A 269 55.44 15.09 -7.39
CA ALA A 269 56.03 16.10 -8.29
C ALA A 269 55.15 17.34 -8.52
N ARG A 270 53.84 17.26 -8.20
CA ARG A 270 52.86 18.36 -8.29
C ARG A 270 52.68 19.11 -6.96
N GLY A 271 53.50 18.82 -5.95
CA GLY A 271 53.48 19.48 -4.65
C GLY A 271 52.39 19.00 -3.68
N ALA A 272 51.57 18.00 -4.04
CA ALA A 272 50.53 17.48 -3.16
C ALA A 272 51.14 16.56 -2.09
N ARG A 273 50.76 16.79 -0.83
CA ARG A 273 51.18 16.01 0.34
C ARG A 273 50.27 14.81 0.59
N SER A 274 50.88 13.69 0.91
CA SER A 274 50.20 12.51 1.45
C SER A 274 50.94 12.04 2.70
N PHE A 275 50.22 11.41 3.62
CA PHE A 275 50.75 10.93 4.89
C PHE A 275 50.46 9.44 5.02
N LEU A 276 51.46 8.68 5.49
CA LEU A 276 51.33 7.28 5.83
C LEU A 276 50.81 7.19 7.27
N VAL A 277 49.62 6.62 7.42
CA VAL A 277 48.88 6.57 8.67
C VAL A 277 48.98 5.18 9.28
N ARG A 278 49.36 5.12 10.55
CA ARG A 278 49.31 3.92 11.37
C ARG A 278 47.99 3.86 12.11
N TRP A 279 47.37 2.70 12.11
CA TRP A 279 46.06 2.47 12.71
C TRP A 279 46.19 1.80 14.08
N VAL A 280 45.37 2.23 15.03
CA VAL A 280 45.33 1.65 16.38
C VAL A 280 45.03 0.15 16.27
N GLY A 281 45.90 -0.68 16.86
CA GLY A 281 45.72 -2.13 16.90
C GLY A 281 46.10 -2.88 15.62
N ARG A 282 46.69 -2.22 14.61
CA ARG A 282 47.20 -2.87 13.39
C ARG A 282 48.72 -2.85 13.29
N ASN A 283 49.28 -3.79 12.54
CA ASN A 283 50.70 -3.89 12.26
C ASN A 283 51.11 -2.94 11.11
N ASP A 284 52.41 -2.81 10.89
CA ASP A 284 53.00 -1.91 9.89
C ASP A 284 52.68 -2.27 8.44
N THR A 285 52.24 -3.51 8.18
CA THR A 285 51.77 -3.93 6.85
C THR A 285 50.43 -3.32 6.47
N ASP A 286 49.64 -2.85 7.45
CA ASP A 286 48.33 -2.24 7.25
C ASP A 286 48.40 -0.70 7.20
N ASP A 287 49.60 -0.11 7.24
CA ASP A 287 49.80 1.34 7.14
C ASP A 287 49.35 1.83 5.74
N THR A 288 48.43 2.79 5.68
CA THR A 288 47.86 3.29 4.40
C THR A 288 48.15 4.76 4.15
N TRP A 289 48.31 5.13 2.88
CA TRP A 289 48.56 6.51 2.46
C TRP A 289 47.25 7.28 2.33
N MET A 290 47.11 8.37 3.07
CA MET A 290 45.98 9.29 2.98
C MET A 290 46.42 10.68 2.50
N SER A 291 45.53 11.39 1.80
CA SER A 291 45.80 12.75 1.32
C SER A 291 45.72 13.76 2.48
N GLU A 292 46.44 14.89 2.37
CA GLU A 292 46.33 15.97 3.36
C GLU A 292 44.89 16.46 3.55
N GLN A 293 44.09 16.47 2.47
CA GLN A 293 42.68 16.89 2.53
C GLN A 293 41.82 15.91 3.32
N SER A 294 41.96 14.60 3.09
CA SER A 294 41.16 13.58 3.80
C SER A 294 41.51 13.54 5.29
N ILE A 295 42.80 13.57 5.65
CA ILE A 295 43.17 13.58 7.08
C ILE A 295 42.68 14.85 7.77
N ARG A 296 42.73 16.00 7.10
CA ARG A 296 42.27 17.27 7.69
C ARG A 296 40.76 17.30 7.92
N LEU A 297 39.98 16.60 7.09
CA LEU A 297 38.53 16.45 7.23
C LEU A 297 38.17 15.45 8.32
N ASP A 298 38.79 14.28 8.30
CA ASP A 298 38.36 13.13 9.11
C ASP A 298 39.07 13.08 10.48
N HIS A 299 40.34 13.49 10.55
CA HIS A 299 41.20 13.33 11.73
C HIS A 299 42.20 14.50 11.93
N PRO A 300 41.72 15.74 12.15
CA PRO A 300 42.57 16.92 12.24
C PRO A 300 43.57 16.87 13.42
N SER A 301 43.19 16.26 14.55
CA SER A 301 44.04 16.16 15.74
C SER A 301 45.34 15.38 15.53
N VAL A 302 45.31 14.33 14.70
CA VAL A 302 46.48 13.51 14.37
C VAL A 302 47.43 14.26 13.44
N LEU A 303 46.88 15.04 12.51
CA LEU A 303 47.66 15.90 11.62
C LEU A 303 48.36 17.01 12.39
N ASP A 304 47.65 17.67 13.31
CA ASP A 304 48.19 18.75 14.13
C ASP A 304 49.31 18.23 15.07
N ALA A 305 49.12 17.06 15.67
CA ALA A 305 50.14 16.43 16.51
C ALA A 305 51.41 16.08 15.72
N TYR A 306 51.26 15.62 14.47
CA TYR A 306 52.38 15.32 13.57
C TYR A 306 53.13 16.57 13.12
N LEU A 307 52.41 17.62 12.71
CA LEU A 307 53.00 18.90 12.32
C LEU A 307 53.72 19.57 13.51
N ALA A 308 53.11 19.55 14.70
CA ALA A 308 53.77 20.04 15.92
C ALA A 308 55.02 19.22 16.30
N ARG A 309 55.07 17.93 15.96
CA ARG A 309 56.28 17.10 16.13
C ARG A 309 57.37 17.49 15.13
N LEU A 310 57.01 17.71 13.86
CA LEU A 310 57.94 18.18 12.82
C LEU A 310 58.54 19.54 13.15
N ASP A 311 57.73 20.48 13.64
CA ASP A 311 58.20 21.80 14.07
C ASP A 311 59.14 21.70 15.27
N ARG A 312 58.87 20.79 16.22
CA ARG A 312 59.76 20.51 17.35
C ARG A 312 61.07 19.84 16.93
N SER A 313 61.06 18.95 15.94
CA SER A 313 62.30 18.37 15.40
C SER A 313 63.13 19.38 14.61
N ASN A 314 62.49 20.28 13.84
CA ASN A 314 63.18 21.35 13.14
C ASN A 314 63.77 22.39 14.11
N ARG A 315 63.09 22.68 15.23
CA ARG A 315 63.63 23.56 16.29
C ARG A 315 64.73 22.92 17.14
N ARG A 316 64.83 21.58 17.17
CA ARG A 316 65.87 20.81 17.89
C ARG A 316 67.13 20.53 17.08
N SER A 317 67.26 21.10 15.88
CA SER A 317 68.53 21.16 15.17
C SER A 317 69.12 22.59 15.17
N PRO A 318 69.62 23.09 16.31
CA PRO A 318 70.68 24.09 16.35
C PRO A 318 72.03 23.40 16.61
N HIS A 319 73.08 23.89 15.92
CA HIS A 319 74.48 23.42 15.86
C HIS A 319 74.74 22.29 14.86
N GLY A 320 75.48 22.48 13.76
CA GLY A 320 76.39 23.56 13.39
C GLY A 320 77.70 22.93 12.89
N ARG A 321 78.09 23.23 11.65
CA ARG A 321 79.52 23.32 11.30
C ARG A 321 79.78 24.64 10.60
N LEU A 322 80.65 25.38 11.27
CA LEU A 322 81.28 26.66 10.96
C LEU A 322 82.13 26.58 9.67
N PRO A 323 82.49 27.75 9.10
CA PRO A 323 83.19 27.86 7.83
C PRO A 323 84.65 27.43 7.95
N SER A 324 85.16 26.70 6.95
CA SER A 324 86.60 26.55 6.74
C SER A 324 87.14 27.88 6.23
N GLY A 325 88.01 28.50 7.03
CA GLY A 325 88.68 29.77 6.74
C GLY A 325 89.49 29.73 5.45
N GLY A 326 89.58 30.91 4.84
CA GLY A 326 90.52 31.16 3.76
C GLY A 326 91.96 31.25 4.28
N THR A 327 92.89 30.96 3.39
CA THR A 327 94.28 31.39 3.48
C THR A 327 94.56 32.24 2.24
N VAL A 328 94.92 33.49 2.47
CA VAL A 328 95.53 34.41 1.49
C VAL A 328 97.04 34.26 1.60
N SER A 329 97.73 34.27 0.46
CA SER A 329 99.12 34.73 0.18
C SER A 329 99.57 33.95 -1.06
N GLY A 330 100.12 34.52 -2.14
CA GLY A 330 100.45 35.87 -2.56
C GLY A 330 100.91 35.75 -4.02
#